data_AF-A0A2N3E2D2-F1
#
_entry.id   AF-A0A2N3E2D2-F1
#
_cell.length_a   1.000
_cell.length_b   1.000
_cell.length_c   1.000
_cell.angle_alpha   90.00
_cell.angle_beta   90.00
_cell.angle_gamma   90.00
#
_symmetry.space_group_name_H-M   'P 1'
#
loop_
_entity.id
_entity.type
_entity.pdbx_description
1 polymer ?
#
loop_
_entity_poly.entity_id
_entity_poly.type
_entity_poly.pdbx_seq_one_letter_code
_entity_poly.pdbx_strand_id
1 'polypeptide(L)' 'IDIAADAHQEFSEWAWVPLDELLGLVVPFKRSVYEQLVTEFRPLAVPGT' A
#
# COMPACT_ATOMS: atom_id res chain seq x y z
N ILE A 1 -6.67 -0.95 -15.88
CA ILE A 1 -5.56 -1.83 -15.45
C ILE A 1 -6.13 -3.23 -15.40
N ASP A 2 -5.59 -4.17 -16.18
CA ASP A 2 -5.96 -5.59 -16.09
C ASP A 2 -5.02 -6.26 -15.09
N ILE A 3 -5.58 -6.70 -13.96
CA ILE A 3 -4.81 -7.28 -12.84
C ILE A 3 -4.49 -8.76 -13.07
N ALA A 4 -5.10 -9.41 -14.07
CA ALA A 4 -4.93 -10.84 -14.35
C ALA A 4 -4.02 -11.11 -15.57
N ALA A 5 -3.34 -10.08 -16.08
CA ALA A 5 -2.57 -10.16 -17.32
C ALA A 5 -1.31 -11.05 -17.23
N ASP A 6 -0.84 -11.37 -16.02
CA ASP A 6 0.30 -12.26 -15.78
C ASP A 6 -0.15 -13.65 -15.29
N ALA A 7 0.50 -14.71 -15.78
CA ALA A 7 0.22 -16.08 -15.37
C ALA A 7 0.73 -16.38 -13.94
N HIS A 8 1.73 -15.64 -13.45
CA HIS A 8 2.31 -15.82 -12.13
C HIS A 8 2.09 -14.59 -11.25
N GLN A 9 0.92 -14.56 -10.60
CA GLN A 9 0.51 -13.45 -9.73
C GLN A 9 1.38 -13.39 -8.47
N GLU A 10 1.93 -12.20 -8.19
CA GLU A 10 2.74 -11.96 -6.98
C GLU A 10 1.89 -11.99 -5.69
N PHE A 11 0.59 -11.68 -5.78
CA PHE A 11 -0.33 -11.58 -4.66
C PHE A 11 -1.59 -12.42 -4.88
N SER A 12 -1.98 -13.20 -3.88
CA SER A 12 -3.22 -13.99 -3.89
C SER A 12 -4.41 -13.25 -3.30
N GLU A 13 -4.17 -12.24 -2.47
CA GLU A 13 -5.18 -11.53 -1.69
C GLU A 13 -4.84 -10.03 -1.62
N TRP A 14 -5.88 -9.19 -1.58
CA TRP A 14 -5.74 -7.74 -1.47
C TRP A 14 -6.96 -7.12 -0.79
N ALA A 15 -6.76 -5.94 -0.21
CA ALA A 15 -7.83 -5.12 0.37
C ALA A 15 -7.48 -3.63 0.22
N TRP A 16 -8.51 -2.79 0.16
CA TRP A 16 -8.34 -1.35 0.33
C TRP A 16 -8.27 -1.04 1.83
N VAL A 17 -7.23 -0.31 2.25
CA VAL A 17 -7.02 0.10 3.65
C VAL A 17 -6.61 1.58 3.71
N PRO A 18 -6.84 2.27 4.85
CA PRO A 18 -6.24 3.58 5.10
C PRO A 18 -4.72 3.53 4.98
N LEU A 19 -4.12 4.59 4.40
CA LEU A 19 -2.67 4.68 4.16
C LEU A 19 -1.85 4.43 5.45
N ASP A 20 -2.35 4.89 6.59
CA ASP A 20 -1.70 4.78 7.89
C ASP A 20 -1.61 3.34 8.41
N GLU A 21 -2.50 2.45 7.96
CA GLU A 21 -2.52 1.05 8.39
C GLU A 21 -1.42 0.22 7.72
N LEU A 22 -0.80 0.71 6.64
CA LEU A 22 0.24 -0.01 5.91
C LEU A 22 1.44 -0.39 6.78
N LEU A 23 1.76 0.40 7.81
CA LEU A 23 2.89 0.12 8.71
C LEU A 23 2.67 -1.14 9.57
N GLY A 24 1.42 -1.52 9.80
CA GLY A 24 1.04 -2.74 10.50
C GLY A 24 1.01 -3.99 9.60
N LEU A 25 0.89 -3.80 8.28
CA LEU A 25 0.76 -4.88 7.31
C LEU A 25 2.09 -5.24 6.62
N VAL A 26 3.03 -4.30 6.58
CA VAL A 26 4.32 -4.48 5.89
C VAL A 26 5.28 -5.37 6.67
N VAL A 27 6.11 -6.12 5.96
CA VAL A 27 7.23 -6.88 6.51
C VAL A 27 8.26 -5.98 7.24
N PRO A 28 8.90 -6.45 8.32
CA PRO A 28 9.71 -5.58 9.19
C PRO A 28 10.84 -4.82 8.49
N PHE A 29 11.56 -5.46 7.56
CA PHE A 29 12.71 -4.84 6.91
C PHE A 29 12.33 -3.67 5.97
N LYS A 30 11.07 -3.57 5.55
CA LYS A 30 10.58 -2.47 4.69
C LYS A 30 9.94 -1.34 5.48
N ARG A 31 9.79 -1.46 6.79
CA ARG A 31 9.02 -0.52 7.61
C ARG A 31 9.51 0.92 7.47
N SER A 32 10.82 1.16 7.52
CA SER A 32 11.40 2.51 7.42
C SER A 32 11.11 3.18 6.07
N VAL A 33 11.05 2.42 4.98
CA VAL A 33 10.68 2.92 3.66
C VAL A 33 9.20 3.28 3.64
N TYR A 34 8.35 2.40 4.18
CA TYR A 34 6.91 2.66 4.24
C TYR A 34 6.55 3.84 5.14
N GLU A 35 7.30 4.08 6.23
CA GLU A 35 7.13 5.27 7.08
C GLU A 35 7.35 6.57 6.30
N GLN A 36 8.35 6.61 5.42
CA GLN A 36 8.58 7.75 4.53
C GLN A 36 7.41 7.92 3.55
N LEU A 37 6.95 6.83 2.93
CA LEU A 37 5.82 6.88 2.00
C LEU A 37 4.55 7.41 2.68
N VAL A 38 4.20 6.90 3.86
CA VAL A 38 3.03 7.37 4.61
C VAL A 38 3.18 8.86 4.93
N THR A 39 4.37 9.31 5.34
CA THR A 39 4.63 10.72 5.67
C THR A 39 4.43 11.63 4.46
N GLU A 40 5.03 11.29 3.31
CA GLU A 40 4.99 12.11 2.10
C GLU A 40 3.61 12.12 1.43
N PHE A 41 2.89 10.99 1.43
CA PHE A 41 1.62 10.85 0.71
C PHE A 41 0.37 11.13 1.55
N ARG A 42 0.48 11.18 2.88
CA ARG A 42 -0.66 11.48 3.77
C ARG A 42 -1.46 12.73 3.37
N PRO A 43 -0.86 13.87 2.99
CA PRO A 43 -1.64 15.07 2.60
C PRO A 43 -2.45 14.88 1.32
N LEU A 44 -2.08 13.92 0.47
CA LEU A 44 -2.72 13.64 -0.81
C LEU A 44 -3.75 12.51 -0.70
N ALA A 45 -3.62 11.65 0.31
CA ALA A 45 -4.51 10.52 0.57
C ALA A 45 -5.79 10.94 1.32
N VAL A 46 -6.36 12.09 0.94
CA VAL A 46 -7.65 12.57 1.43
C VAL A 46 -8.74 12.26 0.40
N PRO A 47 -9.94 11.83 0.81
CA PRO A 47 -11.05 11.66 -0.12
C PRO A 47 -11.34 12.99 -0.84
N GLY A 48 -11.47 12.95 -2.17
CA GLY A 48 -11.90 14.12 -2.94
C GLY A 48 -13.27 14.60 -2.46
N THR A 49 -13.36 15.90 -2.16
CA THR A 49 -14.64 16.57 -1.90
C THR A 49 -15.40 16.82 -3.19
#